data_AF-A0A146M7K1-F1
#
_entry.id   AF-A0A146M7K1-F1
#
_cell.length_a   1.000
_cell.length_b   1.000
_cell.length_c   1.000
_cell.angle_alpha   90.00
_cell.angle_beta   90.00
_cell.angle_gamma   90.00
#
_symmetry.space_group_name_H-M   'P 1'
#
loop_
_entity.id
_entity.type
_entity.pdbx_description
1 polymer ?
#
loop_
_entity_poly.entity_id
_entity_poly.type
_entity_poly.pdbx_seq_one_letter_code
_entity_poly.pdbx_strand_id
1 'polypeptide(L)'
;MNVQCAICVNVLREGNETFTTSALPCGHVFHSNCIVRWIDRSGSRQLGTCPKCRSIVKKQNILQLFLDLVPMENYQDEATINEQKKVVAFLRRQLSRETQINSELREQNFVLALNLESALKNSDALKEKLLIAERNTALMTKRSLELTTKSKELDDAKHEIEKLRRKITFMTRAWNRIVYGPLTDNEVRELLGELDTNDIALLLLSYQEDTEELSRCQG
;
A
#
# COMPACT_ATOMS: atom_id res chain seq x y z
N MET A 1 26.82 57.18 -11.94
CA MET A 1 26.33 58.05 -10.85
C MET A 1 24.98 58.61 -11.27
N ASN A 2 23.93 58.49 -10.46
CA ASN A 2 22.59 58.96 -10.81
C ASN A 2 22.25 60.22 -10.01
N VAL A 3 22.03 61.35 -10.68
CA VAL A 3 21.56 62.59 -10.03
C VAL A 3 20.03 62.61 -10.03
N GLN A 4 19.40 63.02 -8.93
CA GLN A 4 17.95 62.94 -8.75
C GLN A 4 17.33 64.31 -8.45
N CYS A 5 16.23 64.65 -9.13
CA CYS A 5 15.47 65.85 -8.86
C CYS A 5 14.70 65.70 -7.54
N ALA A 6 14.98 66.53 -6.53
CA ALA A 6 14.31 66.41 -5.23
C ALA A 6 12.86 66.92 -5.20
N ILE A 7 12.37 67.53 -6.28
CA ILE A 7 10.97 67.99 -6.38
C ILE A 7 10.06 66.83 -6.82
N CYS A 8 10.48 66.04 -7.82
CA CYS A 8 9.69 64.93 -8.37
C CYS A 8 10.27 63.54 -8.06
N VAL A 9 11.43 63.48 -7.42
CA VAL A 9 12.08 62.23 -6.98
C VAL A 9 12.53 61.33 -8.15
N ASN A 10 12.53 61.84 -9.38
CA ASN A 10 13.01 61.12 -10.57
C ASN A 10 14.47 61.43 -10.89
N VAL A 11 15.17 60.46 -11.51
CA VAL A 11 16.55 60.61 -11.99
C VAL A 11 16.60 61.61 -13.13
N LEU A 12 17.56 62.54 -13.09
CA LEU A 12 17.89 63.43 -14.19
C LEU A 12 18.52 62.58 -15.30
N ARG A 13 17.80 62.36 -16.39
CA ARG A 13 18.30 61.66 -17.59
C ARG A 13 18.19 62.59 -18.78
N GLU A 14 19.24 62.71 -19.59
CA GLU A 14 19.12 63.27 -20.93
C GLU A 14 18.54 62.23 -21.89
N GLY A 15 17.87 62.69 -22.94
CA GLY A 15 17.30 61.85 -24.00
C GLY A 15 15.78 61.65 -23.96
N ASN A 16 15.09 62.12 -22.92
CA ASN A 16 13.66 62.37 -23.00
C ASN A 16 13.47 63.84 -23.37
N GLU A 17 13.03 64.11 -24.60
CA GLU A 17 12.80 65.45 -25.19
C GLU A 17 11.95 66.39 -24.30
N THR A 18 11.30 65.84 -23.26
CA THR A 18 10.37 66.50 -22.35
C THR A 18 10.96 66.97 -21.02
N PHE A 19 12.21 66.62 -20.66
CA PHE A 19 12.79 66.97 -19.35
C PHE A 19 14.20 67.56 -19.45
N THR A 20 14.30 68.87 -19.69
CA THR A 20 15.56 69.61 -19.56
C THR A 20 15.97 69.74 -18.08
N THR A 21 17.27 69.87 -17.84
CA THR A 21 17.85 70.03 -16.50
C THR A 21 18.27 71.48 -16.27
N SER A 22 18.08 72.00 -15.06
CA SER A 22 18.45 73.37 -14.69
C SER A 22 19.16 73.42 -13.34
N ALA A 23 20.14 74.29 -13.21
CA ALA A 23 20.80 74.65 -11.97
C ALA A 23 20.31 76.00 -11.44
N LEU A 24 20.28 76.11 -10.12
CA LEU A 24 20.08 77.39 -9.43
C LEU A 24 21.44 78.05 -9.12
N PRO A 25 21.49 79.36 -8.83
CA PRO A 25 22.74 80.04 -8.46
C PRO A 25 23.45 79.45 -7.23
N CYS A 26 22.72 78.71 -6.40
CA CYS A 26 23.28 77.97 -5.26
C CYS A 26 23.92 76.61 -5.63
N GLY A 27 23.96 76.24 -6.93
CA GLY A 27 24.56 75.01 -7.43
C GLY A 27 23.65 73.76 -7.42
N HIS A 28 22.47 73.82 -6.82
CA HIS A 28 21.53 72.68 -6.82
C HIS A 28 20.81 72.53 -8.16
N VAL A 29 20.63 71.27 -8.58
CA VAL A 29 20.11 70.90 -9.90
C VAL A 29 18.75 70.19 -9.81
N PHE A 30 17.84 70.53 -10.72
CA PHE A 30 16.47 70.00 -10.80
C PHE A 30 16.04 69.89 -12.27
N HIS A 31 14.94 69.18 -12.56
CA HIS A 31 14.28 69.35 -13.86
C HIS A 31 13.79 70.80 -14.01
N SER A 32 13.98 71.40 -15.18
CA SER A 32 13.63 72.80 -15.46
C SER A 32 12.16 73.09 -15.15
N ASN A 33 11.24 72.23 -15.60
CA ASN A 33 9.81 72.38 -15.32
C ASN A 33 9.49 72.26 -13.82
N CYS A 34 10.18 71.36 -13.10
CA CYS A 34 9.97 71.20 -11.67
C CYS A 34 10.34 72.47 -10.91
N ILE A 35 11.51 73.03 -11.19
CA ILE A 35 12.00 74.20 -10.46
C ILE A 35 11.28 75.50 -10.86
N VAL A 36 10.90 75.64 -12.13
CA VAL A 36 10.08 76.77 -12.58
C VAL A 36 8.71 76.76 -11.89
N ARG A 37 8.01 75.63 -11.89
CA ARG A 37 6.71 75.49 -11.17
C ARG A 37 6.83 75.68 -9.67
N TRP A 38 7.98 75.35 -9.08
CA TRP A 38 8.24 75.59 -7.67
C TRP A 38 8.31 77.08 -7.36
N ILE A 39 9.06 77.84 -8.15
CA ILE A 39 9.21 79.29 -7.97
C ILE A 39 7.89 80.02 -8.28
N ASP A 40 7.18 79.63 -9.34
CA ASP A 40 5.90 80.25 -9.70
C ASP A 40 4.82 80.11 -8.61
N ARG A 41 4.91 79.07 -7.76
CA ARG A 41 4.00 78.86 -6.63
C ARG A 41 4.34 79.68 -5.38
N SER A 42 5.53 80.29 -5.30
CA SER A 42 6.02 80.96 -4.09
C SER A 42 5.47 82.39 -3.86
N GLY A 43 4.34 82.74 -4.50
CA GLY A 43 3.59 83.98 -4.27
C GLY A 43 4.15 85.22 -4.98
N SER A 44 5.47 85.30 -5.18
CA SER A 44 6.11 86.32 -6.03
C SER A 44 6.45 85.72 -7.40
N ARG A 45 5.90 86.30 -8.48
CA ARG A 45 6.06 85.79 -9.86
C ARG A 45 7.51 85.65 -10.35
N GLN A 46 8.48 86.22 -9.64
CA GLN A 46 9.88 86.27 -10.06
C GLN A 46 10.88 85.85 -8.98
N LEU A 47 10.42 85.52 -7.77
CA LEU A 47 11.28 85.25 -6.60
C LEU A 47 10.78 84.04 -5.83
N GLY A 48 11.66 83.07 -5.59
CA GLY A 48 11.38 81.90 -4.75
C GLY A 48 12.62 81.43 -4.00
N THR A 49 12.55 80.24 -3.40
CA THR A 49 13.67 79.66 -2.64
C THR A 49 14.04 78.29 -3.17
N CYS A 50 15.34 77.96 -3.15
CA CYS A 50 15.83 76.63 -3.50
C CYS A 50 15.19 75.53 -2.60
N PRO A 51 14.62 74.44 -3.17
CA PRO A 51 14.04 73.35 -2.38
C PRO A 51 15.04 72.61 -1.47
N LYS A 52 16.34 72.67 -1.79
CA LYS A 52 17.39 71.96 -1.04
C LYS A 52 18.00 72.79 0.08
N CYS A 53 18.40 74.03 -0.21
CA CYS A 53 19.17 74.87 0.72
C CYS A 53 18.47 76.17 1.10
N ARG A 54 17.26 76.43 0.60
CA ARG A 54 16.43 77.62 0.88
C ARG A 54 17.06 78.97 0.48
N SER A 55 18.19 78.98 -0.22
CA SER A 55 18.75 80.21 -0.80
C SER A 55 17.71 80.90 -1.70
N ILE A 56 17.68 82.23 -1.65
CA ILE A 56 16.78 83.05 -2.47
C ILE A 56 17.21 82.96 -3.94
N VAL A 57 16.24 82.70 -4.81
CA VAL A 57 16.45 82.49 -6.24
C VAL A 57 15.47 83.33 -7.04
N LYS A 58 16.00 84.11 -7.99
CA LYS A 58 15.21 84.82 -9.00
C LYS A 58 15.00 83.90 -10.20
N LYS A 59 13.79 83.90 -10.78
CA LYS A 59 13.43 83.05 -11.92
C LYS A 59 14.35 83.26 -13.13
N GLN A 60 14.80 84.50 -13.35
CA GLN A 60 15.72 84.88 -14.43
C GLN A 60 17.14 84.31 -14.26
N ASN A 61 17.50 83.88 -13.05
CA ASN A 61 18.83 83.36 -12.74
C ASN A 61 18.86 81.81 -12.74
N ILE A 62 17.81 81.16 -13.23
CA ILE A 62 17.80 79.71 -13.43
C ILE A 62 18.60 79.42 -14.69
N LEU A 63 19.69 78.65 -14.54
CA LEU A 63 20.54 78.28 -15.65
C LEU A 63 20.12 76.91 -16.18
N GLN A 64 19.63 76.86 -17.42
CA GLN A 64 19.42 75.58 -18.09
C GLN A 64 20.77 74.95 -18.41
N LEU A 65 20.97 73.71 -17.98
CA LEU A 65 22.17 72.94 -18.23
C LEU A 65 21.97 72.07 -19.47
N PHE A 66 23.01 72.04 -20.31
CA PHE A 66 23.17 71.09 -21.40
C PHE A 66 24.42 70.29 -21.07
N LEU A 67 24.29 68.99 -20.81
CA LEU A 67 25.43 68.14 -20.47
C LEU A 67 25.82 67.40 -21.73
N ASP A 68 27.10 67.44 -22.11
CA ASP A 68 27.62 66.56 -23.15
C ASP A 68 27.91 65.20 -22.50
N LEU A 69 26.86 64.40 -22.27
CA LEU A 69 27.03 63.05 -21.74
C LEU A 69 27.59 62.15 -22.84
N VAL A 70 28.88 61.81 -22.74
CA VAL A 70 29.44 60.69 -23.49
C VAL A 70 28.77 59.42 -22.98
N PRO A 71 28.24 58.54 -23.85
CA PRO A 71 27.72 57.24 -23.42
C PRO A 71 28.82 56.55 -22.60
N MET A 72 28.53 56.34 -21.32
CA MET A 72 29.33 55.39 -20.54
C MET A 72 29.15 54.05 -21.25
N GLU A 73 30.16 53.61 -22.00
CA GLU A 73 30.27 52.21 -22.38
C GLU A 73 30.14 51.42 -21.07
N ASN A 74 29.29 50.39 -21.07
CA ASN A 74 29.09 49.53 -19.92
C ASN A 74 30.43 48.89 -19.54
N TYR A 75 31.21 49.56 -18.70
CA TYR A 75 32.44 49.05 -18.11
C TYR A 75 32.03 48.07 -17.01
N GLN A 76 31.42 46.96 -17.42
CA GLN A 76 31.36 45.76 -16.60
C GLN A 76 32.72 45.12 -16.76
N ASP A 77 33.53 45.17 -15.71
CA ASP A 77 34.86 44.55 -15.70
C ASP A 77 34.77 43.14 -16.30
N GLU A 78 35.63 42.83 -17.28
CA GLU A 78 35.68 41.53 -17.95
C GLU A 78 35.80 40.37 -16.94
N ALA A 79 36.46 40.64 -15.81
CA ALA A 79 36.53 39.77 -14.64
C ALA A 79 35.14 39.41 -14.06
N THR A 80 34.23 40.38 -13.93
CA THR A 80 32.87 40.18 -13.41
C THR A 80 32.04 39.32 -14.36
N ILE A 81 32.15 39.57 -15.67
CA ILE A 81 31.46 38.77 -16.69
C ILE A 81 31.98 37.33 -16.69
N ASN A 82 33.30 37.16 -16.58
CA ASN A 82 33.91 35.83 -16.53
C ASN A 82 33.46 35.05 -15.29
N GLU A 83 33.35 35.70 -14.13
CA GLU A 83 32.88 35.05 -12.92
C GLU A 83 31.40 34.62 -13.01
N GLN A 84 30.54 35.50 -13.55
CA GLN A 84 29.15 35.15 -13.82
C GLN A 84 29.03 33.96 -14.79
N LYS A 85 29.87 33.90 -15.83
CA LYS A 85 29.91 32.76 -16.76
C LYS A 85 30.26 31.46 -16.05
N LYS A 86 31.21 31.47 -15.10
CA LYS A 86 31.54 30.28 -14.29
C LYS A 86 30.35 29.81 -13.46
N VAL A 87 29.66 30.74 -12.78
CA VAL A 87 28.47 30.42 -11.98
C VAL A 87 27.37 29.84 -12.86
N VAL A 88 27.10 30.44 -14.02
CA VAL A 88 26.10 29.93 -14.97
C VAL A 88 26.49 28.54 -15.48
N ALA A 89 27.76 28.29 -15.80
CA ALA A 89 28.23 26.99 -16.23
C ALA A 89 28.07 25.93 -15.11
N PHE A 90 28.35 26.31 -13.86
CA PHE A 90 28.15 25.45 -12.69
C PHE A 90 26.66 25.11 -12.49
N LEU A 91 25.78 26.11 -12.47
CA LEU A 91 24.34 25.91 -12.31
C LEU A 91 23.75 25.06 -13.44
N ARG A 92 24.22 25.23 -14.68
CA ARG A 92 23.81 24.37 -15.81
C ARG A 92 24.18 22.91 -15.59
N ARG A 93 25.40 22.63 -15.10
CA ARG A 93 25.81 21.25 -14.78
C ARG A 93 24.97 20.67 -13.65
N GLN A 94 24.70 21.46 -12.61
CA GLN A 94 23.89 21.00 -11.48
C GLN A 94 22.46 20.70 -11.94
N LEU A 95 21.85 21.60 -12.72
CA LEU A 95 20.52 21.38 -13.29
C LEU A 95 20.48 20.11 -14.15
N SER A 96 21.49 19.88 -15.00
CA SER A 96 21.58 18.66 -15.82
C SER A 96 21.64 17.38 -14.99
N ARG A 97 22.36 17.40 -13.86
CA ARG A 97 22.43 16.25 -12.93
C ARG A 97 21.09 16.01 -12.28
N GLU A 98 20.45 17.06 -11.75
CA GLU A 98 19.13 16.96 -11.12
C GLU A 98 18.05 16.48 -12.09
N THR A 99 18.10 16.93 -13.36
CA THR A 99 17.15 16.45 -14.38
C THR A 99 17.36 14.97 -14.68
N GLN A 100 18.61 14.50 -14.72
CA GLN A 100 18.91 13.09 -14.94
C GLN A 100 18.43 12.23 -13.76
N ILE A 101 18.76 12.62 -12.53
CA ILE A 101 18.31 11.92 -11.31
C ILE A 101 16.79 11.86 -11.25
N ASN A 102 16.09 12.96 -11.56
CA ASN A 102 14.63 12.96 -11.60
C ASN A 102 14.06 12.02 -12.67
N SER A 103 14.70 11.89 -13.84
CA SER A 103 14.27 10.93 -14.85
C SER A 103 14.46 9.48 -14.38
N GLU A 104 15.60 9.17 -13.77
CA GLU A 104 15.90 7.84 -13.22
C GLU A 104 14.92 7.46 -12.09
N LEU A 105 14.67 8.38 -11.15
CA LEU A 105 13.69 8.18 -10.08
C LEU A 105 12.27 7.98 -10.60
N ARG A 106 11.88 8.67 -11.68
CA ARG A 106 10.57 8.46 -12.30
C ARG A 106 10.44 7.07 -12.90
N GLU A 107 11.46 6.61 -13.59
CA GLU A 107 11.49 5.25 -14.15
C GLU A 107 11.46 4.18 -13.06
N GLN A 108 12.25 4.36 -11.99
CA GLN A 108 12.21 3.46 -10.83
C GLN A 108 10.84 3.43 -10.17
N ASN A 109 10.20 4.60 -9.96
CA ASN A 109 8.85 4.67 -9.41
C ASN A 109 7.82 3.98 -10.30
N PHE A 110 7.96 4.08 -11.62
CA PHE A 110 7.09 3.39 -12.56
C PHE A 110 7.22 1.87 -12.45
N VAL A 111 8.46 1.35 -12.40
CA VAL A 111 8.71 -0.09 -12.22
C VAL A 111 8.20 -0.58 -10.86
N LEU A 112 8.42 0.19 -9.79
CA LEU A 112 7.92 -0.14 -8.45
C LEU A 112 6.39 -0.18 -8.40
N ALA A 113 5.71 0.72 -9.10
CA ALA A 113 4.25 0.71 -9.19
C ALA A 113 3.73 -0.56 -9.89
N LEU A 114 4.35 -0.98 -11.00
CA LEU A 114 4.00 -2.21 -11.70
C LEU A 114 4.23 -3.46 -10.82
N ASN A 115 5.37 -3.50 -10.13
CA ASN A 115 5.70 -4.60 -9.23
C ASN A 115 4.71 -4.69 -8.06
N LEU A 116 4.31 -3.55 -7.49
CA LEU A 116 3.31 -3.49 -6.43
C LEU A 116 1.96 -4.02 -6.92
N GLU A 117 1.53 -3.62 -8.11
CA GLU A 117 0.27 -4.10 -8.69
C GLU A 117 0.28 -5.62 -8.93
N SER A 118 1.39 -6.15 -9.46
CA SER A 118 1.56 -7.59 -9.64
C SER A 118 1.56 -8.34 -8.29
N ALA A 119 2.25 -7.81 -7.28
CA ALA A 119 2.30 -8.40 -5.95
C ALA A 119 0.92 -8.45 -5.28
N LEU A 120 0.10 -7.40 -5.44
CA LEU A 120 -1.27 -7.38 -4.93
C LEU A 120 -2.14 -8.46 -5.60
N LYS A 121 -2.09 -8.58 -6.93
CA LYS A 121 -2.81 -9.64 -7.66
C LYS A 121 -2.39 -11.03 -7.21
N ASN A 122 -1.08 -11.25 -7.00
CA ASN A 122 -0.55 -12.52 -6.51
C ASN A 122 -1.01 -12.82 -5.08
N SER A 123 -1.03 -11.80 -4.20
CA SER A 123 -1.55 -11.91 -2.83
C SER A 123 -3.01 -12.34 -2.84
N ASP A 124 -3.85 -11.73 -3.67
CA ASP A 124 -5.27 -12.07 -3.72
C ASP A 124 -5.52 -13.48 -4.27
N ALA A 125 -4.77 -13.88 -5.31
CA ALA A 125 -4.80 -15.26 -5.81
C ALA A 125 -4.33 -16.28 -4.76
N LEU A 126 -3.36 -15.93 -3.91
CA LEU A 126 -2.91 -16.79 -2.81
C LEU A 126 -3.96 -16.92 -1.70
N LYS A 127 -4.66 -15.83 -1.36
CA LYS A 127 -5.77 -15.87 -0.37
C LYS A 127 -6.90 -16.77 -0.83
N GLU A 128 -7.28 -16.71 -2.11
CA GLU A 128 -8.31 -17.58 -2.69
C GLU A 128 -7.88 -19.05 -2.62
N LYS A 129 -6.63 -19.36 -2.99
CA LYS A 129 -6.07 -20.72 -2.87
C LYS A 129 -6.04 -21.21 -1.42
N LEU A 130 -5.73 -20.33 -0.46
CA LEU A 130 -5.72 -20.66 0.96
C LEU A 130 -7.13 -21.03 1.45
N LEU A 131 -8.14 -20.24 1.12
CA LEU A 131 -9.54 -20.52 1.47
C LEU A 131 -10.01 -21.88 0.92
N ILE A 132 -9.63 -22.20 -0.33
CA ILE A 132 -9.95 -23.50 -0.94
C ILE A 132 -9.21 -24.63 -0.20
N ALA A 133 -7.93 -24.43 0.12
CA ALA A 133 -7.13 -25.42 0.84
C ALA A 133 -7.71 -25.70 2.24
N GLU A 134 -8.10 -24.67 3.00
CA GLU A 134 -8.74 -24.78 4.31
C GLU A 134 -10.07 -25.53 4.25
N ARG A 135 -10.89 -25.26 3.23
CA ARG A 135 -12.13 -26.00 3.02
C ARG A 135 -11.85 -27.48 2.72
N ASN A 136 -10.86 -27.75 1.88
CA ASN A 136 -10.49 -29.11 1.51
C ASN A 136 -9.91 -29.87 2.71
N THR A 137 -9.06 -29.26 3.54
CA THR A 137 -8.55 -29.91 4.76
C THR A 137 -9.66 -30.22 5.76
N ALA A 138 -10.63 -29.32 5.94
CA ALA A 138 -11.82 -29.58 6.78
C ALA A 138 -12.66 -30.75 6.25
N LEU A 139 -12.86 -30.85 4.94
CA LEU A 139 -13.57 -31.98 4.34
C LEU A 139 -12.79 -33.29 4.48
N MET A 140 -11.47 -33.25 4.27
CA MET A 140 -10.61 -34.43 4.36
C MET A 140 -10.51 -34.95 5.79
N THR A 141 -10.43 -34.06 6.79
CA THR A 141 -10.45 -34.45 8.21
C THR A 141 -11.78 -35.08 8.61
N LYS A 142 -12.92 -34.52 8.18
CA LYS A 142 -14.24 -35.14 8.39
C LYS A 142 -14.32 -36.53 7.78
N ARG A 143 -13.89 -36.69 6.52
CA ARG A 143 -13.92 -37.99 5.82
C ARG A 143 -12.96 -39.00 6.45
N SER A 144 -11.81 -38.55 6.92
CA SER A 144 -10.87 -39.40 7.68
C SER A 144 -11.52 -39.92 8.97
N LEU A 145 -12.21 -39.05 9.72
CA LEU A 145 -12.93 -39.46 10.92
C LEU A 145 -14.02 -40.50 10.61
N GLU A 146 -14.86 -40.26 9.60
CA GLU A 146 -15.89 -41.20 9.15
C GLU A 146 -15.31 -42.56 8.72
N LEU A 147 -14.14 -42.57 8.07
CA LEU A 147 -13.46 -43.82 7.71
C LEU A 147 -12.95 -44.56 8.95
N THR A 148 -12.40 -43.84 9.95
CA THR A 148 -11.94 -44.48 11.18
C THR A 148 -13.09 -45.08 11.99
N THR A 149 -14.26 -44.45 12.03
CA THR A 149 -15.45 -45.00 12.71
C THR A 149 -15.96 -46.23 11.98
N LYS A 150 -16.11 -46.17 10.66
CA LYS A 150 -16.51 -47.33 9.85
C LYS A 150 -15.53 -48.49 9.93
N SER A 151 -14.22 -48.22 10.05
CA SER A 151 -13.22 -49.26 10.24
C SER A 151 -13.44 -50.01 11.56
N LYS A 152 -13.74 -49.29 12.64
CA LYS A 152 -14.05 -49.91 13.94
C LYS A 152 -15.32 -50.75 13.87
N GLU A 153 -16.40 -50.20 13.31
CA GLU A 153 -17.66 -50.94 13.10
C GLU A 153 -17.45 -52.20 12.26
N LEU A 154 -16.61 -52.13 11.23
CA LEU A 154 -16.27 -53.28 10.39
C LEU A 154 -15.49 -54.35 11.19
N ASP A 155 -14.55 -53.94 12.03
CA ASP A 155 -13.78 -54.88 12.83
C ASP A 155 -14.62 -55.54 13.94
N ASP A 156 -15.55 -54.79 14.55
CA ASP A 156 -16.54 -55.32 15.49
C ASP A 156 -17.46 -56.34 14.79
N ALA A 157 -17.98 -56.00 13.61
CA ALA A 157 -18.82 -56.90 12.83
C ALA A 157 -18.07 -58.17 12.39
N LYS A 158 -16.79 -58.05 12.01
CA LYS A 158 -15.93 -59.22 11.71
C LYS A 158 -15.75 -60.10 12.94
N HIS A 159 -15.54 -59.51 14.12
CA HIS A 159 -15.40 -60.27 15.36
C HIS A 159 -16.66 -61.10 15.63
N GLU A 160 -17.84 -60.51 15.43
CA GLU A 160 -19.10 -61.18 15.68
C GLU A 160 -19.46 -62.24 14.63
N ILE A 161 -19.11 -62.00 13.36
CA ILE A 161 -19.16 -63.05 12.32
C ILE A 161 -18.26 -64.23 12.70
N GLU A 162 -17.04 -63.97 13.18
CA GLU A 162 -16.10 -65.03 13.56
C GLU A 162 -16.61 -65.83 14.76
N LYS A 163 -17.23 -65.16 15.73
CA LYS A 163 -17.89 -65.81 16.88
C LYS A 163 -19.06 -66.69 16.43
N LEU A 164 -19.94 -66.19 15.56
CA LEU A 164 -21.04 -66.96 15.00
C LEU A 164 -20.55 -68.15 14.15
N ARG A 165 -19.47 -67.97 13.37
CA ARG A 165 -18.84 -69.07 12.62
C ARG A 165 -18.30 -70.17 13.53
N ARG A 166 -17.68 -69.82 14.66
CA ARG A 166 -17.27 -70.79 15.69
C ARG A 166 -18.47 -71.55 16.25
N LYS A 167 -19.57 -70.85 16.57
CA LYS A 167 -20.81 -71.49 17.06
C LYS A 167 -21.42 -72.44 16.02
N ILE A 168 -21.51 -72.02 14.75
CA ILE A 168 -22.02 -72.88 13.65
C ILE A 168 -21.11 -74.11 13.46
N THR A 169 -19.79 -73.93 13.41
CA THR A 169 -18.87 -75.07 13.22
C THR A 169 -18.91 -76.04 14.40
N PHE A 170 -19.05 -75.54 15.63
CA PHE A 170 -19.32 -76.35 16.80
C PHE A 170 -20.63 -77.14 16.66
N MET A 171 -21.75 -76.46 16.41
CA MET A 171 -23.05 -77.14 16.24
C MET A 171 -23.03 -78.17 15.10
N THR A 172 -22.35 -77.86 13.99
CA THR A 172 -22.20 -78.80 12.86
C THR A 172 -21.45 -80.07 13.27
N ARG A 173 -20.38 -79.93 14.08
CA ARG A 173 -19.63 -81.08 14.61
C ARG A 173 -20.47 -81.88 15.61
N ALA A 174 -21.16 -81.19 16.52
CA ALA A 174 -22.06 -81.81 17.49
C ALA A 174 -23.15 -82.62 16.80
N TRP A 175 -23.85 -82.02 15.83
CA TRP A 175 -24.89 -82.66 15.04
C TRP A 175 -24.40 -83.91 14.31
N ASN A 176 -23.30 -83.81 13.55
CA ASN A 176 -22.73 -84.97 12.85
C ASN A 176 -22.38 -86.12 13.81
N ARG A 177 -21.99 -85.81 15.05
CA ARG A 177 -21.63 -86.82 16.05
C ARG A 177 -22.85 -87.47 16.69
N ILE A 178 -23.93 -86.71 16.90
CA ILE A 178 -25.22 -87.24 17.38
C ILE A 178 -25.84 -88.18 16.35
N VAL A 179 -25.81 -87.82 15.06
CA VAL A 179 -26.45 -88.59 13.99
C VAL A 179 -25.64 -89.83 13.60
N TYR A 180 -24.30 -89.77 13.66
CA TYR A 180 -23.43 -90.82 13.09
C TYR A 180 -22.41 -91.43 14.06
N GLY A 181 -22.33 -91.01 15.34
CA GLY A 181 -21.31 -91.47 16.31
C GLY A 181 -21.87 -92.05 17.62
N PRO A 182 -21.11 -92.90 18.34
CA PRO A 182 -21.52 -93.42 19.65
C PRO A 182 -21.37 -92.35 20.75
N LEU A 183 -22.42 -92.11 21.54
CA LEU A 183 -22.39 -91.12 22.64
C LEU A 183 -21.85 -91.73 23.94
N THR A 184 -20.78 -91.16 24.50
CA THR A 184 -20.35 -91.42 25.89
C THR A 184 -20.67 -90.25 26.83
N ASP A 185 -20.90 -90.53 28.12
CA ASP A 185 -21.37 -89.55 29.13
C ASP A 185 -20.37 -88.39 29.36
N ASN A 186 -19.08 -88.63 29.10
CA ASN A 186 -18.02 -87.63 29.23
C ASN A 186 -18.02 -86.64 28.04
N GLU A 187 -18.39 -87.12 26.85
CA GLU A 187 -18.46 -86.31 25.62
C GLU A 187 -19.73 -85.43 25.59
N VAL A 188 -20.83 -85.92 26.18
CA VAL A 188 -22.06 -85.12 26.39
C VAL A 188 -21.78 -83.92 27.30
N ARG A 189 -20.93 -84.11 28.32
CA ARG A 189 -20.55 -83.06 29.26
C ARG A 189 -19.66 -81.99 28.62
N GLU A 190 -18.81 -82.37 27.68
CA GLU A 190 -17.97 -81.44 26.90
C GLU A 190 -18.82 -80.61 25.92
N LEU A 191 -19.78 -81.23 25.24
CA LEU A 191 -20.74 -80.55 24.36
C LEU A 191 -21.66 -79.56 25.12
N LEU A 192 -22.10 -79.92 26.33
CA LEU A 192 -22.89 -79.03 27.19
C LEU A 192 -22.06 -77.90 27.80
N GLY A 193 -20.73 -78.04 27.87
CA GLY A 193 -19.83 -77.04 28.47
C GLY A 193 -19.59 -75.80 27.61
N GLU A 194 -19.75 -75.90 26.28
CA GLU A 194 -19.59 -74.76 25.35
C GLU A 194 -20.91 -74.07 24.99
N LEU A 195 -22.04 -74.64 25.38
CA LEU A 195 -23.36 -74.06 25.21
C LEU A 195 -23.65 -73.10 26.37
N ASP A 196 -24.20 -71.93 26.05
CA ASP A 196 -24.65 -71.02 27.11
C ASP A 196 -25.95 -71.55 27.76
N THR A 197 -26.27 -71.04 28.95
CA THR A 197 -27.46 -71.45 29.70
C THR A 197 -28.77 -71.28 28.91
N ASN A 198 -28.79 -70.38 27.93
CA ASN A 198 -29.96 -70.14 27.09
C ASN A 198 -30.08 -71.20 26.01
N ASP A 199 -28.97 -71.58 25.37
CA ASP A 199 -28.90 -72.66 24.39
C ASP A 199 -29.34 -74.00 25.01
N ILE A 200 -28.89 -74.28 26.25
CA ILE A 200 -29.27 -75.49 26.99
C ILE A 200 -30.78 -75.47 27.32
N ALA A 201 -31.32 -74.31 27.74
CA ALA A 201 -32.74 -74.18 28.01
C ALA A 201 -33.59 -74.41 26.76
N LEU A 202 -33.16 -73.91 25.60
CA LEU A 202 -33.85 -74.12 24.31
C LEU A 202 -33.83 -75.59 23.89
N LEU A 203 -32.72 -76.30 24.08
CA LEU A 203 -32.62 -77.73 23.80
C LEU A 203 -33.54 -78.56 24.70
N LEU A 204 -33.65 -78.21 25.99
CA LEU A 204 -34.54 -78.88 26.91
C LEU A 204 -36.01 -78.64 26.55
N LEU A 205 -36.36 -77.41 26.17
CA LEU A 205 -37.70 -77.06 25.72
C LEU A 205 -38.08 -77.79 24.42
N SER A 206 -37.18 -77.85 23.43
CA SER A 206 -37.46 -78.59 22.19
C SER A 206 -37.62 -80.09 22.44
N TYR A 207 -36.81 -80.67 23.33
CA TYR A 207 -36.95 -82.07 23.71
C TYR A 207 -38.26 -82.35 24.46
N GLN A 208 -38.73 -81.37 25.26
CA GLN A 208 -40.01 -81.45 25.95
C GLN A 208 -41.19 -81.38 24.96
N GLU A 209 -41.11 -80.53 23.93
CA GLU A 209 -42.07 -80.48 22.83
C GLU A 209 -42.06 -81.77 22.00
N ASP A 210 -40.88 -82.29 21.63
CA ASP A 210 -40.74 -83.54 20.87
C ASP A 210 -41.31 -84.75 21.63
N THR A 211 -41.10 -84.81 22.96
CA THR A 211 -41.66 -85.88 23.80
C THR A 211 -43.18 -85.76 23.95
N GLU A 212 -43.72 -84.53 24.02
CA GLU A 212 -45.15 -84.29 23.96
C GLU A 212 -45.75 -84.69 22.60
N GLU A 213 -45.12 -84.37 21.47
CA GLU A 213 -45.58 -84.78 20.14
C GLU A 213 -45.53 -86.31 19.93
N LEU A 214 -44.46 -86.97 20.38
CA LEU A 214 -44.35 -88.43 20.35
C LEU A 214 -45.45 -89.09 21.19
N SER A 215 -45.79 -88.50 22.34
CA SER A 215 -46.89 -89.01 23.18
C SER A 215 -48.27 -88.81 22.56
N ARG A 216 -48.47 -87.81 21.71
CA ARG A 216 -49.71 -87.61 20.92
C ARG A 216 -49.80 -88.51 19.70
N CYS A 217 -48.68 -88.92 19.10
CA CYS A 217 -48.66 -89.85 17.95
C CYS A 217 -48.84 -91.33 18.35
N GLN A 218 -48.67 -91.68 19.63
CA GLN A 218 -48.80 -93.05 20.15
C GLN A 218 -50.15 -93.35 20.85
N GLY A 219 -51.07 -92.38 20.89
CA GLY A 219 -52.45 -92.55 21.39
C GLY A 219 -53.48 -92.46 20.27
#